data_AF-A0A1Y1KYB9-F1
#
_entry.id   AF-A0A1Y1KYB9-F1
#
_cell.length_a   1.000
_cell.length_b   1.000
_cell.length_c   1.000
_cell.angle_alpha   90.00
_cell.angle_beta   90.00
_cell.angle_gamma   90.00
#
_symmetry.space_group_name_H-M   'P 1'
#
loop_
_entity.id
_entity.type
_entity.pdbx_description
1 polymer ?
#
loop_
_entity_poly.entity_id
_entity_poly.type
_entity_poly.pdbx_seq_one_letter_code
_entity_poly.pdbx_strand_id
1 'polypeptide(L)'
;QRSVNYARNVIIQTEGFQTLNDTLRRLKRSVIWHKEDSSKGTFLITIRTNDFSEVFQICWKHNITKVLVLTRSYASPRLYTSDPYSNENNCAKHVKKYTIQNCNKATNVKLRVNLRNMEKCNAK
;
A
#
# COMPACT_ATOMS: atom_id res chain seq x y z
N GLN A 1 -7.35 -27.81 -15.07
CA GLN A 1 -7.32 -26.36 -15.37
C GLN A 1 -6.36 -25.69 -14.38
N ARG A 2 -5.22 -25.14 -14.85
CA ARG A 2 -4.38 -24.27 -14.01
C ARG A 2 -5.10 -22.95 -13.88
N SER A 3 -5.65 -22.62 -12.71
CA SER A 3 -6.18 -21.29 -12.45
C SER A 3 -5.02 -20.31 -12.55
N VAL A 4 -5.01 -19.46 -13.58
CA VAL A 4 -4.13 -18.30 -13.63
C VAL A 4 -4.61 -17.39 -12.50
N ASN A 5 -3.99 -17.50 -11.34
CA ASN A 5 -4.40 -16.74 -10.16
C ASN A 5 -3.86 -15.31 -10.34
N TYR A 6 -4.63 -14.49 -11.06
CA TYR A 6 -4.33 -13.07 -11.24
C TYR A 6 -4.43 -12.40 -9.88
N ALA A 7 -3.32 -11.83 -9.45
CA ALA A 7 -3.29 -11.05 -8.21
C ALA A 7 -4.28 -9.89 -8.31
N ARG A 8 -5.10 -9.73 -7.28
CA ARG A 8 -6.22 -8.79 -7.32
C ARG A 8 -5.78 -7.36 -7.05
N ASN A 9 -6.46 -6.42 -7.70
CA ASN A 9 -6.40 -5.02 -7.32
C ASN A 9 -7.53 -4.75 -6.33
N VAL A 10 -7.20 -4.18 -5.18
CA VAL A 10 -8.15 -3.97 -4.08
C VAL A 10 -8.26 -2.48 -3.78
N ILE A 11 -9.48 -1.99 -3.67
CA ILE A 11 -9.76 -0.63 -3.21
C ILE A 11 -10.28 -0.70 -1.78
N ILE A 12 -9.67 0.06 -0.88
CA ILE A 12 -10.06 0.15 0.53
C ILE A 12 -10.41 1.60 0.80
N GLN A 13 -11.64 1.83 1.25
CA GLN A 13 -12.10 3.12 1.72
C GLN A 13 -12.24 3.07 3.24
N THR A 14 -11.60 4.01 3.91
CA THR A 14 -11.55 4.04 5.37
C THR A 14 -11.48 5.47 5.89
N GLU A 15 -12.03 5.71 7.07
CA GLU A 15 -12.04 7.04 7.68
C GLU A 15 -10.78 7.30 8.53
N GLY A 16 -10.08 6.25 8.98
CA GLY A 16 -8.92 6.39 9.86
C GLY A 16 -8.10 5.11 10.02
N PHE A 17 -7.13 5.14 10.93
CA PHE A 17 -6.15 4.06 11.14
C PHE A 17 -6.76 2.79 11.71
N GLN A 18 -7.64 2.93 12.71
CA GLN A 18 -8.29 1.79 13.34
C GLN A 18 -9.18 1.05 12.33
N THR A 19 -9.99 1.79 11.59
CA THR A 19 -10.88 1.25 10.55
C THR A 19 -10.08 0.64 9.38
N LEU A 20 -8.93 1.21 9.02
CA LEU A 20 -8.00 0.60 8.06
C LEU A 20 -7.49 -0.75 8.57
N ASN A 21 -6.96 -0.78 9.78
CA ASN A 21 -6.38 -1.99 10.37
C ASN A 21 -7.43 -3.11 10.54
N ASP A 22 -8.63 -2.76 10.98
CA ASP A 22 -9.74 -3.71 11.09
C ASP A 22 -10.18 -4.23 9.72
N THR A 23 -10.26 -3.35 8.71
CA THR A 23 -10.61 -3.74 7.34
C THR A 23 -9.59 -4.72 6.76
N LEU A 24 -8.30 -4.44 6.91
CA LEU A 24 -7.24 -5.34 6.46
C LEU A 24 -7.26 -6.69 7.19
N ARG A 25 -7.51 -6.69 8.50
CA ARG A 25 -7.64 -7.91 9.29
C ARG A 25 -8.81 -8.77 8.82
N ARG A 26 -9.96 -8.15 8.53
CA ARG A 26 -11.16 -8.83 8.01
C ARG A 26 -10.92 -9.34 6.59
N LEU A 27 -10.33 -8.52 5.72
CA LEU A 27 -10.01 -8.89 4.35
C LEU A 27 -9.12 -10.14 4.31
N LYS A 28 -8.05 -10.20 5.10
CA LYS A 28 -7.14 -11.37 5.15
C LYS A 28 -7.80 -12.67 5.64
N ARG A 29 -8.93 -12.57 6.33
CA ARG A 29 -9.72 -13.72 6.80
C ARG A 29 -10.89 -14.08 5.87
N SER A 30 -11.12 -13.27 4.85
CA SER A 30 -12.23 -13.45 3.93
C SER A 30 -11.91 -14.48 2.85
N VAL A 31 -12.95 -15.08 2.28
CA VAL A 31 -12.85 -16.03 1.16
C VAL A 31 -12.32 -15.40 -0.13
N ILE A 32 -12.31 -14.06 -0.20
CA ILE A 32 -11.79 -13.32 -1.35
C ILE A 32 -10.29 -13.01 -1.23
N TRP A 33 -9.64 -13.40 -0.13
CA TRP A 33 -8.20 -13.19 0.04
C TRP A 33 -7.40 -14.42 -0.36
N HIS A 34 -6.46 -14.24 -1.28
CA HIS A 34 -5.46 -15.24 -1.61
C HIS A 34 -4.09 -14.83 -1.10
N LYS A 35 -3.24 -15.80 -0.77
CA LYS A 35 -1.89 -15.54 -0.23
C LYS A 35 -1.05 -14.70 -1.20
N GLU A 36 -1.25 -14.88 -2.50
CA GLU A 36 -0.56 -14.15 -3.56
C GLU A 36 -0.96 -12.67 -3.63
N ASP A 37 -2.16 -12.30 -3.15
CA ASP A 37 -2.65 -10.93 -3.21
C ASP A 37 -1.76 -9.97 -2.42
N SER A 38 -1.16 -10.42 -1.31
CA SER A 38 -0.30 -9.59 -0.47
C SER A 38 0.99 -9.14 -1.18
N SER A 39 1.56 -10.01 -2.00
CA SER A 39 2.87 -9.78 -2.67
C SER A 39 2.71 -9.29 -4.10
N LYS A 40 1.62 -9.67 -4.78
CA LYS A 40 1.40 -9.37 -6.19
C LYS A 40 0.30 -8.35 -6.44
N GLY A 41 -0.72 -8.27 -5.59
CA GLY A 41 -1.87 -7.40 -5.74
C GLY A 41 -1.55 -5.93 -5.45
N THR A 42 -2.31 -5.01 -6.06
CA THR A 42 -2.14 -3.56 -5.84
C THR A 42 -3.30 -3.03 -5.00
N PHE A 43 -3.00 -2.23 -3.98
CA PHE A 43 -3.98 -1.73 -3.03
C PHE A 43 -4.08 -0.21 -3.14
N LEU A 44 -5.29 0.28 -3.41
CA LEU A 44 -5.62 1.70 -3.36
C LEU A 44 -6.35 1.99 -2.05
N ILE A 45 -5.72 2.73 -1.15
CA ILE A 45 -6.29 3.17 0.12
C ILE A 45 -6.78 4.60 -0.03
N THR A 46 -8.07 4.82 0.17
CA THR A 46 -8.64 6.16 0.30
C THR A 46 -8.89 6.45 1.78
N ILE A 47 -8.27 7.51 2.29
CA ILE A 47 -8.31 7.85 3.71
C ILE A 47 -8.36 9.36 3.93
N ARG A 48 -8.96 9.79 5.04
CA ARG A 48 -9.12 11.20 5.41
C ARG A 48 -7.92 11.79 6.16
N THR A 49 -7.09 10.95 6.77
CA THR A 49 -5.90 11.38 7.52
C THR A 49 -4.78 11.91 6.61
N ASN A 50 -3.92 12.75 7.18
CA ASN A 50 -2.72 13.27 6.54
C ASN A 50 -1.42 12.59 7.02
N ASP A 51 -1.48 11.72 8.03
CA ASP A 51 -0.32 10.93 8.44
C ASP A 51 -0.27 9.64 7.62
N PHE A 52 0.35 9.76 6.45
CA PHE A 52 0.55 8.64 5.52
C PHE A 52 1.62 7.66 6.01
N SER A 53 2.50 8.09 6.91
CA SER A 53 3.51 7.21 7.50
C SER A 53 2.84 6.11 8.31
N GLU A 54 1.84 6.45 9.11
CA GLU A 54 1.06 5.43 9.84
C GLU A 54 0.26 4.53 8.88
N VAL A 55 -0.33 5.08 7.81
CA VAL A 55 -1.06 4.29 6.79
C VAL A 55 -0.17 3.21 6.17
N PHE A 56 1.02 3.60 5.71
CA PHE A 56 1.95 2.66 5.09
C PHE A 56 2.43 1.62 6.10
N GLN A 57 2.74 2.01 7.34
CA GLN A 57 3.13 1.06 8.39
C GLN A 57 2.03 0.02 8.66
N ILE A 58 0.76 0.44 8.73
CA ILE A 58 -0.37 -0.48 8.91
C ILE A 58 -0.43 -1.48 7.74
N CYS A 59 -0.36 -1.00 6.49
CA CYS A 59 -0.38 -1.88 5.32
C CYS A 59 0.78 -2.89 5.33
N TRP A 60 1.99 -2.43 5.68
CA TRP A 60 3.17 -3.29 5.72
C TRP A 60 3.12 -4.33 6.84
N LYS A 61 2.57 -4.00 8.01
CA LYS A 61 2.27 -4.99 9.07
C LYS A 61 1.35 -6.11 8.59
N HIS A 62 0.55 -5.86 7.55
CA HIS A 62 -0.31 -6.86 6.91
C HIS A 62 0.34 -7.57 5.71
N ASN A 63 1.63 -7.35 5.44
CA ASN A 63 2.38 -7.83 4.28
C ASN A 63 1.84 -7.30 2.94
N ILE A 64 1.26 -6.10 2.94
CA ILE A 64 0.74 -5.44 1.75
C ILE A 64 1.72 -4.36 1.33
N THR A 65 2.46 -4.59 0.26
CA THR A 65 3.62 -3.74 -0.11
C THR A 65 3.36 -2.82 -1.30
N LYS A 66 2.46 -3.21 -2.21
CA LYS A 66 2.05 -2.37 -3.36
C LYS A 66 0.87 -1.48 -3.00
N VAL A 67 1.16 -0.38 -2.32
CA VAL A 67 0.15 0.53 -1.78
C VAL A 67 0.18 1.88 -2.50
N LEU A 68 -1.01 2.32 -2.93
CA LEU A 68 -1.34 3.68 -3.32
C LEU A 68 -2.22 4.27 -2.24
N VAL A 69 -1.85 5.42 -1.69
CA VAL A 69 -2.72 6.15 -0.75
C VAL A 69 -3.24 7.40 -1.45
N LEU A 70 -4.55 7.57 -1.51
CA LEU A 70 -5.22 8.71 -2.09
C LEU A 70 -5.86 9.54 -0.98
N THR A 71 -5.50 10.81 -0.91
CA THR A 71 -6.14 11.76 0.03
C THR A 71 -7.53 12.12 -0.42
N ARG A 72 -8.50 12.09 0.50
CA ARG A 72 -9.87 12.56 0.26
C ARG A 72 -10.02 14.09 0.34
N SER A 73 -9.09 14.84 -0.27
CA SER A 73 -9.23 16.30 -0.41
C SER A 73 -9.84 16.65 -1.77
N TYR A 74 -11.04 17.24 -1.75
CA TYR A 74 -11.82 17.58 -2.94
C TYR A 74 -11.14 18.62 -3.85
N ALA A 75 -10.22 19.43 -3.32
CA ALA A 75 -9.59 20.49 -4.10
C ALA A 75 -8.38 20.03 -4.93
N SER A 76 -7.68 18.96 -4.52
CA SER A 76 -6.46 18.48 -5.19
C SER A 76 -6.09 17.08 -4.72
N PRO A 77 -6.65 16.01 -5.32
CA PRO A 77 -6.29 14.65 -4.97
C PRO A 77 -4.80 14.40 -5.21
N ARG A 78 -4.12 13.86 -4.20
CA ARG A 78 -2.71 13.46 -4.27
C ARG A 78 -2.59 11.97 -4.01
N LEU A 79 -1.80 11.31 -4.85
CA LEU A 79 -1.42 9.91 -4.69
C LEU A 79 -0.06 9.82 -4.00
N TYR A 80 0.01 8.98 -2.99
CA TYR A 80 1.22 8.71 -2.23
C TYR A 80 1.62 7.25 -2.44
N THR A 81 2.92 7.04 -2.63
CA THR A 81 3.53 5.71 -2.71
C THR A 81 4.76 5.67 -1.82
N SER A 82 5.06 4.53 -1.20
CA SER A 82 6.27 4.36 -0.41
C SER A 82 6.86 2.97 -0.63
N ASP A 83 8.19 2.88 -0.67
CA ASP A 83 8.92 1.62 -0.80
C ASP A 83 9.28 1.09 0.60
N PRO A 84 8.66 0.00 1.08
CA PRO A 84 8.99 -0.59 2.38
C PRO A 84 10.45 -0.99 2.51
N TYR A 85 11.12 -1.33 1.40
CA TYR A 85 12.47 -1.88 1.39
C TYR A 85 13.56 -0.82 1.20
N SER A 86 13.20 0.46 1.17
CA SER A 86 14.19 1.53 1.15
C SER A 86 14.87 1.65 2.51
N ASN A 87 16.18 1.95 2.50
CA ASN A 87 16.95 2.22 3.73
C ASN A 87 16.33 3.37 4.54
N GLU A 88 15.76 4.36 3.84
CA GLU A 88 15.09 5.50 4.45
C GLU A 88 13.84 5.09 5.25
N ASN A 89 13.15 4.02 4.85
CA ASN A 89 11.99 3.48 5.57
C ASN A 89 12.33 2.34 6.55
N ASN A 90 13.63 2.11 6.80
CA ASN A 90 14.15 1.10 7.74
C ASN A 90 13.47 -0.28 7.59
N CYS A 91 13.36 -0.77 6.35
CA CYS A 91 12.77 -2.09 6.07
C CYS A 91 11.36 -2.26 6.67
N ALA A 92 10.48 -1.33 6.32
CA ALA A 92 9.09 -1.25 6.79
C ALA A 92 8.89 -0.98 8.28
N LYS A 93 9.96 -0.75 9.06
CA LYS A 93 9.83 -0.46 10.50
C LYS A 93 9.31 0.95 10.75
N HIS A 94 9.79 1.94 10.00
CA HIS A 94 9.45 3.36 10.18
C HIS A 94 9.42 4.07 8.83
N VAL A 95 8.25 4.53 8.41
CA VAL A 95 8.11 5.31 7.17
C VAL A 95 8.65 6.71 7.40
N LYS A 96 9.78 7.04 6.77
CA LYS A 96 10.34 8.40 6.75
C LYS A 96 10.19 9.10 5.41
N LYS A 97 9.97 8.34 4.33
CA LYS A 97 9.85 8.90 2.98
C LYS A 97 8.76 8.25 2.16
N TYR A 98 8.02 9.10 1.45
CA TYR A 98 7.04 8.71 0.45
C TYR A 98 7.13 9.66 -0.74
N THR A 99 6.73 9.17 -1.91
CA THR A 99 6.65 9.94 -3.15
C THR A 99 5.23 10.41 -3.34
N ILE A 100 5.08 11.69 -3.71
CA ILE A 100 3.80 12.36 -3.92
C ILE A 100 3.61 12.59 -5.42
N GLN A 101 2.45 12.21 -5.94
CA GLN A 101 2.05 12.42 -7.33
C GLN A 101 0.75 13.22 -7.35
N ASN A 102 0.74 14.34 -8.07
CA ASN A 102 -0.48 15.13 -8.27
C ASN A 102 -1.33 14.48 -9.36
N CYS A 103 -2.63 14.29 -9.11
CA CYS A 103 -3.52 13.59 -10.06
C CYS A 103 -4.06 14.49 -11.19
N ASN A 104 -3.58 15.73 -11.30
CA ASN A 104 -4.14 16.78 -12.17
C ASN A 104 -3.51 16.88 -13.57
N LYS A 105 -2.57 16.00 -13.92
CA LYS A 105 -2.01 15.87 -15.27
C LYS A 105 -2.11 14.42 -15.69
N ALA A 106 -2.50 14.13 -16.93
CA ALA A 106 -2.48 12.78 -17.50
C ALA A 106 -1.09 12.17 -17.27
N THR A 107 -0.96 11.35 -16.23
CA THR A 107 0.32 10.81 -15.79
C THR A 107 0.15 9.35 -15.45
N ASN A 108 0.98 8.54 -16.08
CA ASN A 108 1.20 7.16 -15.67
C ASN A 108 1.61 7.17 -14.19
N VAL A 109 0.78 6.58 -13.32
CA VAL A 109 1.07 6.48 -11.88
C VAL A 109 2.32 5.61 -11.70
N LYS A 110 3.41 6.21 -11.20
CA LYS A 110 4.64 5.48 -10.91
C LYS A 110 4.51 4.79 -9.56
N LEU A 111 4.18 3.50 -9.57
CA LEU A 111 4.30 2.63 -8.40
C LEU A 111 5.79 2.39 -8.10
N ARG A 112 6.33 3.06 -7.07
CA ARG A 112 7.66 2.74 -6.55
C ARG A 112 7.60 1.49 -5.69
N VAL A 113 7.51 0.33 -6.32
CA VAL A 113 7.59 -0.95 -5.63
C VAL A 113 8.65 -1.79 -6.31
N ASN A 114 9.89 -1.68 -5.82
CA ASN A 114 10.96 -2.56 -6.27
C ASN A 114 10.87 -3.87 -5.46
N LEU A 115 10.10 -4.84 -5.98
CA LEU A 115 10.10 -6.21 -5.46
C LEU A 115 11.51 -6.85 -5.48
N ARG A 116 12.42 -6.31 -6.31
CA ARG A 116 13.84 -6.72 -6.39
C ARG A 116 14.64 -6.41 -5.11
N ASN A 117 14.13 -5.58 -4.19
CA ASN A 117 14.80 -5.22 -2.94
C ASN A 117 14.38 -6.06 -1.72
N MET A 118 13.55 -7.12 -1.88
CA MET A 118 13.21 -8.02 -0.76
C MET A 118 14.46 -8.61 -0.07
N GLU A 119 15.56 -8.78 -0.81
CA GLU A 119 16.82 -9.28 -0.28
C GLU A 119 17.63 -8.23 0.51
N LYS A 120 17.44 -6.92 0.25
CA LYS A 120 18.18 -5.86 0.98
C LYS A 120 17.80 -5.77 2.45
N CYS A 121 16.58 -6.18 2.78
CA CYS A 121 16.08 -6.21 4.16
C CYS A 121 16.30 -7.56 4.85
N ASN A 122 16.95 -8.53 4.18
CA ASN A 122 17.35 -9.82 4.75
C ASN A 122 18.78 -9.82 5.33
N ALA A 123 19.37 -8.65 5.61
CA ALA A 123 20.63 -8.56 6.32
C ALA A 123 20.40 -8.36 7.84
N LYS A 124 19.85 -9.38 8.50
CA LYS A 124 20.21 -9.89 9.84
C LYS A 124 19.26 -11.01 10.26
#